data_AF-A0A521BA36-F1
#
_entry.id   AF-A0A521BA36-F1
#
_cell.length_a   1.000
_cell.length_b   1.000
_cell.length_c   1.000
_cell.angle_alpha   90.00
_cell.angle_beta   90.00
_cell.angle_gamma   90.00
#
_symmetry.space_group_name_H-M   'P 1'
#
loop_
_entity.id
_entity.type
_entity.pdbx_description
1 polymer ?
#
loop_
_entity_poly.entity_id
_entity_poly.type
_entity_poly.pdbx_seq_one_letter_code
_entity_poly.pdbx_strand_id
1 'polypeptide(L)'
;MSGQNHEHHVSSAGQLWAVAAGLFILTILTVVMAKFVAIPPPFDVIVALSIALVKAFLVAAFFMNLYWDTKFNAMLLLMAVAFFILMVSITLLDMLYRVDVVPSF
;
A
#
# COMPACT_ATOMS: atom_id res chain seq x y z
N MET A 1 -35.62 13.76 -16.81
CA MET A 1 -34.21 13.44 -17.08
C MET A 1 -33.39 14.72 -16.86
N SER A 2 -32.98 15.00 -15.62
CA SER A 2 -32.13 16.17 -15.34
C SER A 2 -30.69 15.80 -15.63
N GLY A 3 -30.08 16.43 -16.64
CA GLY A 3 -28.68 16.27 -16.97
C GLY A 3 -27.81 16.74 -15.80
N GLN A 4 -27.24 15.79 -15.07
CA GLN A 4 -26.16 16.07 -14.14
C GLN A 4 -24.88 16.20 -14.98
N ASN A 5 -24.38 17.42 -15.10
CA ASN A 5 -23.05 17.66 -15.65
C ASN A 5 -22.04 17.09 -14.66
N HIS A 6 -21.59 15.86 -14.89
CA HIS A 6 -20.44 15.30 -14.19
C HIS A 6 -19.22 16.13 -14.60
N GLU A 7 -18.87 17.15 -13.81
CA GLU A 7 -17.57 17.81 -13.92
C GLU A 7 -16.50 16.74 -13.76
N HIS A 8 -15.86 16.39 -14.88
CA HIS A 8 -14.74 15.47 -14.92
C HIS A 8 -13.57 16.19 -14.23
N HIS A 9 -13.41 16.01 -12.91
CA HIS A 9 -12.30 16.59 -12.17
C HIS A 9 -11.01 15.87 -12.58
N VAL A 10 -10.41 16.34 -13.67
CA VAL A 10 -9.10 15.86 -14.13
C VAL A 10 -8.05 16.50 -13.22
N SER A 11 -7.31 15.67 -12.49
CA SER A 11 -6.23 16.14 -11.64
C SER A 11 -5.22 16.96 -12.44
N SER A 12 -4.86 18.14 -11.92
CA SER A 12 -3.94 19.04 -12.62
C SER A 12 -2.60 18.34 -12.86
N ALA A 13 -2.09 18.41 -14.08
CA ALA A 13 -0.84 17.75 -14.46
C ALA A 13 0.33 18.12 -13.54
N GLY A 14 0.35 19.36 -13.02
CA GLY A 14 1.36 19.80 -12.07
C GLY A 14 1.32 19.04 -10.74
N GLN A 15 0.13 18.67 -10.26
CA GLN A 15 -0.01 17.90 -9.03
C GLN A 15 0.50 16.47 -9.20
N LEU A 16 0.21 15.83 -10.33
CA LEU A 16 0.70 14.48 -10.64
C LEU A 16 2.23 14.45 -10.71
N TRP A 17 2.86 15.47 -11.31
CA TRP A 17 4.31 15.60 -11.33
C TRP A 17 4.91 15.80 -9.93
N ALA A 18 4.26 16.59 -9.06
CA ALA A 18 4.71 16.77 -7.68
C ALA A 18 4.66 15.46 -6.89
N VAL A 19 3.56 14.69 -7.01
CA VAL A 19 3.43 13.38 -6.35
C VAL A 19 4.42 12.37 -6.93
N ALA A 20 4.63 12.37 -8.25
CA ALA A 20 5.63 11.52 -8.90
C ALA A 20 7.04 11.78 -8.34
N ALA A 21 7.44 13.04 -8.20
CA ALA A 21 8.71 13.40 -7.59
C ALA A 21 8.80 12.91 -6.14
N GLY A 22 7.73 13.05 -5.36
CA GLY A 22 7.65 12.50 -3.99
C GLY A 22 7.83 10.99 -3.94
N LEU A 23 7.21 10.24 -4.87
CA LEU A 23 7.37 8.79 -4.98
C LEU A 23 8.79 8.39 -5.35
N PHE A 24 9.45 9.14 -6.23
CA PHE A 24 10.87 8.93 -6.55
C PHE A 24 11.76 9.13 -5.32
N ILE A 25 11.54 10.19 -4.55
CA ILE A 25 12.28 10.45 -3.31
C ILE A 25 12.08 9.30 -2.31
N LEU A 26 10.84 8.89 -2.09
CA LEU A 26 10.52 7.73 -1.22
C LEU A 26 11.17 6.44 -1.73
N THR A 27 11.37 6.29 -3.04
CA THR A 27 12.02 5.13 -3.64
C THR A 27 13.52 5.12 -3.41
N ILE A 28 14.18 6.26 -3.62
CA ILE A 28 15.58 6.44 -3.25
C ILE A 28 15.74 6.16 -1.76
N LEU A 29 14.87 6.71 -0.91
CA LEU A 29 14.89 6.47 0.53
C LEU A 29 14.81 4.97 0.87
N THR A 30 13.92 4.20 0.22
CA THR A 30 13.87 2.74 0.44
C THR A 30 15.18 2.05 0.08
N VAL A 31 15.79 2.40 -1.05
CA VAL A 31 17.08 1.81 -1.45
C VAL A 31 18.19 2.19 -0.47
N VAL A 32 18.19 3.44 0.00
CA VAL A 32 19.16 3.92 0.99
C VAL A 32 19.01 3.16 2.30
N MET A 33 17.79 3.05 2.83
CA MET A 33 17.51 2.30 4.05
C MET A 33 17.89 0.82 3.92
N ALA A 34 17.58 0.19 2.79
CA ALA A 34 17.82 -1.24 2.59
C ALA A 34 19.28 -1.62 2.33
N LYS A 35 20.10 -0.73 1.74
CA LYS A 35 21.48 -1.05 1.33
C LYS A 35 22.56 -0.36 2.13
N PHE A 36 22.28 0.82 2.68
CA PHE A 36 23.31 1.69 3.25
C PHE A 36 23.13 1.93 4.75
N VAL A 37 21.99 1.54 5.32
CA VAL A 37 21.72 1.66 6.75
C VAL A 37 21.63 0.26 7.35
N ALA A 38 22.49 -0.03 8.32
CA ALA A 38 22.44 -1.29 9.06
C ALA A 38 21.37 -1.20 10.16
N ILE A 39 20.15 -1.61 9.84
CA ILE A 39 19.05 -1.75 10.81
C ILE A 39 19.02 -3.20 11.29
N PRO A 40 19.07 -3.47 12.61
CA PRO A 40 19.02 -4.84 13.11
C PRO A 40 17.65 -5.50 12.81
N PRO A 41 17.63 -6.78 12.40
CA PRO A 41 16.38 -7.55 12.33
C PRO A 41 15.70 -7.59 13.71
N PRO A 42 14.35 -7.46 13.78
CA PRO A 42 13.37 -7.41 12.68
C PRO A 42 13.01 -5.98 12.21
N PHE A 43 13.64 -4.94 12.77
CA PHE A 43 13.22 -3.56 12.55
C PHE A 43 13.42 -3.08 11.10
N ASP A 44 14.35 -3.68 10.36
CA ASP A 44 14.58 -3.40 8.94
C ASP A 44 13.28 -3.64 8.11
N VAL A 45 12.62 -4.76 8.34
CA VAL A 45 11.36 -5.12 7.65
C VAL A 45 10.24 -4.14 8.00
N ILE A 46 10.14 -3.74 9.27
CA ILE A 46 9.13 -2.78 9.72
C ILE A 46 9.33 -1.43 9.03
N VAL A 47 10.57 -0.95 8.93
CA VAL A 47 10.91 0.30 8.25
C VAL A 47 10.61 0.21 6.75
N ALA A 48 11.00 -0.88 6.09
CA ALA A 48 10.73 -1.10 4.67
C ALA A 48 9.21 -1.11 4.36
N LEU A 49 8.42 -1.82 5.16
CA LEU A 49 6.96 -1.86 5.02
C LEU A 49 6.30 -0.52 5.32
N SER A 50 6.80 0.23 6.31
CA SER A 50 6.28 1.57 6.63
C SER A 50 6.47 2.53 5.45
N ILE A 51 7.65 2.53 4.82
CA ILE A 51 7.90 3.36 3.63
C ILE A 51 7.03 2.90 2.45
N ALA A 52 6.86 1.59 2.28
CA ALA A 52 6.00 1.04 1.23
C ALA A 52 4.52 1.45 1.40
N LEU A 53 4.00 1.46 2.64
CA LEU A 53 2.64 1.93 2.96
C LEU A 53 2.45 3.40 2.59
N VAL A 54 3.41 4.27 2.91
CA VAL A 54 3.33 5.70 2.54
C VAL A 54 3.27 5.88 1.03
N LYS A 55 4.07 5.12 0.26
CA LYS A 55 4.01 5.15 -1.21
C LYS A 55 2.66 4.68 -1.73
N ALA A 56 2.16 3.54 -1.22
CA ALA A 56 0.87 3.00 -1.63
C ALA A 56 -0.26 4.00 -1.34
N PHE A 57 -0.20 4.68 -0.19
CA PHE A 57 -1.15 5.74 0.15
C PHE A 57 -1.09 6.93 -0.83
N LEU A 58 0.12 7.43 -1.17
CA LEU A 58 0.26 8.50 -2.17
C LEU A 58 -0.32 8.11 -3.54
N VAL A 59 -0.06 6.88 -3.98
CA VAL A 59 -0.59 6.36 -5.25
C VAL A 59 -2.12 6.26 -5.20
N ALA A 60 -2.67 5.66 -4.14
CA ALA A 60 -4.11 5.53 -3.98
C ALA A 60 -4.80 6.90 -3.88
N ALA A 61 -4.28 7.82 -3.07
CA ALA A 61 -4.89 9.13 -2.89
C ALA A 61 -4.89 9.96 -4.19
N PHE A 62 -3.75 10.04 -4.90
CA PHE A 62 -3.57 11.01 -5.98
C PHE A 62 -3.62 10.41 -7.39
N PHE A 63 -2.94 9.28 -7.64
CA PHE A 63 -2.92 8.66 -8.97
C PHE A 63 -4.21 7.91 -9.28
N MET A 64 -4.84 7.28 -8.29
CA MET A 64 -6.17 6.69 -8.44
C MET A 64 -7.29 7.74 -8.26
N ASN A 65 -6.93 9.01 -8.08
CA ASN A 65 -7.86 10.12 -7.85
C ASN A 65 -8.79 9.93 -6.64
N LEU A 66 -8.48 8.98 -5.74
CA LEU A 66 -9.36 8.56 -4.65
C LEU A 66 -9.63 9.69 -3.64
N TYR A 67 -8.70 10.64 -3.52
CA TYR A 67 -8.86 11.81 -2.67
C TYR A 67 -10.02 12.72 -3.11
N TRP A 68 -10.33 12.76 -4.41
CA TRP A 68 -11.42 13.57 -4.97
C TRP A 68 -12.60 12.75 -5.47
N ASP A 69 -12.47 11.43 -5.49
CA ASP A 69 -13.53 10.53 -5.90
C ASP A 69 -14.58 10.34 -4.80
N THR A 70 -15.66 9.66 -5.15
CA THR A 70 -16.70 9.24 -4.22
C THR A 70 -16.13 8.35 -3.12
N LYS A 71 -16.67 8.53 -1.90
CA LYS A 71 -16.28 7.76 -0.71
C LYS A 71 -16.51 6.25 -0.86
N PHE A 72 -17.31 5.84 -1.84
CA PHE A 72 -17.59 4.43 -2.12
C PHE A 72 -16.33 3.68 -2.56
N ASN A 73 -15.52 4.24 -3.45
CA ASN A 73 -14.28 3.60 -3.91
C ASN A 73 -13.25 3.48 -2.78
N ALA A 74 -13.18 4.48 -1.89
CA ALA A 74 -12.31 4.42 -0.72
C ALA A 74 -12.75 3.33 0.26
N MET A 75 -14.06 3.20 0.50
CA MET A 75 -14.63 2.13 1.32
C MET A 75 -14.33 0.75 0.72
N LEU A 76 -14.44 0.59 -0.60
CA LEU A 76 -14.14 -0.65 -1.30
C LEU A 76 -12.65 -1.03 -1.15
N LEU A 77 -11.73 -0.06 -1.30
CA LEU A 77 -10.31 -0.27 -1.06
C LEU A 77 -10.04 -0.73 0.37
N LEU A 78 -10.65 -0.09 1.36
CA LEU A 78 -10.49 -0.46 2.77
C LEU A 78 -11.02 -1.88 3.05
N MET A 79 -12.16 -2.26 2.45
CA MET A 79 -12.68 -3.62 2.57
C MET A 79 -11.78 -4.66 1.91
N ALA A 80 -11.21 -4.34 0.74
CA ALA A 80 -10.25 -5.20 0.08
C ALA A 80 -8.98 -5.41 0.92
N VAL A 81 -8.44 -4.34 1.53
CA VAL A 81 -7.28 -4.41 2.43
C VAL A 81 -7.61 -5.19 3.71
N ALA A 82 -8.79 -4.99 4.30
CA ALA A 82 -9.22 -5.74 5.47
C ALA A 82 -9.33 -7.25 5.17
N PHE A 83 -9.92 -7.60 4.03
CA PHE A 83 -10.01 -9.00 3.61
C PHE A 83 -8.64 -9.60 3.29
N PHE A 84 -7.74 -8.83 2.66
CA PHE A 84 -6.36 -9.24 2.43
C PHE A 84 -5.63 -9.53 3.74
N ILE A 85 -5.71 -8.64 4.73
CA ILE A 85 -5.08 -8.84 6.04
C ILE A 85 -5.67 -10.06 6.74
N LEU A 86 -7.00 -10.26 6.67
CA LEU A 86 -7.67 -11.44 7.22
C LEU A 86 -7.09 -12.72 6.60
N MET A 87 -7.03 -12.80 5.27
CA MET A 87 -6.50 -13.96 4.56
C MET A 87 -5.03 -14.24 4.90
N VAL A 88 -4.18 -13.20 4.85
CA VAL A 88 -2.75 -13.33 5.19
C VAL A 88 -2.58 -13.78 6.64
N SER A 89 -3.35 -13.22 7.56
CA SER A 89 -3.26 -13.58 8.99
C SER A 89 -3.63 -15.04 9.22
N ILE A 90 -4.67 -15.56 8.56
CA ILE A 90 -5.03 -16.98 8.65
C ILE A 90 -3.89 -17.86 8.12
N THR A 91 -3.30 -17.51 6.98
CA THR A 91 -2.17 -18.28 6.43
C THR A 91 -0.92 -18.22 7.31
N LEU A 92 -0.65 -17.08 7.95
CA LEU A 92 0.46 -16.96 8.90
C LEU A 92 0.22 -17.77 10.17
N LEU A 93 -1.01 -17.78 10.68
CA LEU A 93 -1.39 -18.62 11.82
C LEU A 93 -1.21 -20.10 11.48
N ASP A 94 -1.64 -20.55 10.29
CA ASP A 94 -1.38 -21.91 9.83
C ASP A 94 0.12 -22.22 9.84
N MET A 95 0.95 -21.39 9.20
CA MET A 95 2.40 -21.60 9.17
C MET A 95 3.03 -21.67 10.56
N LEU A 96 2.53 -20.89 11.52
CA LEU A 96 3.11 -20.79 12.86
C LEU A 96 2.73 -21.97 13.77
N TYR A 97 1.55 -22.57 13.58
CA TYR A 97 1.03 -23.64 14.42
C TYR A 97 0.96 -25.01 13.73
N ARG A 98 1.27 -25.07 12.44
CA ARG A 98 1.28 -26.32 11.68
C ARG A 98 2.36 -27.25 12.22
N VAL A 99 1.94 -28.47 12.56
CA VAL A 99 2.86 -29.54 12.96
C VAL A 99 3.56 -30.08 11.71
N ASP A 100 4.86 -30.26 11.80
CA ASP A 100 5.64 -30.89 10.74
C ASP A 100 5.24 -32.36 10.62
N VAL A 101 5.01 -32.80 9.38
CA VAL A 101 4.75 -34.21 9.10
C VAL A 101 6.05 -35.00 9.27
N VAL A 102 6.24 -35.59 10.45
CA VAL A 102 7.30 -36.57 10.65
C VAL A 102 6.89 -37.87 9.93
N PRO A 103 7.67 -38.36 8.96
CA PRO A 103 7.35 -39.63 8.31
C PRO A 103 7.44 -40.74 9.36
N SER A 104 6.32 -41.40 9.61
CA SER A 104 6.32 -42.65 10.36
C SER A 104 6.97 -43.72 9.48
N PHE A 105 8.15 -44.21 9.89
CA PHE A 105 8.64 -45.49 9.42
C PHE A 105 7.62 -46.59 9.71
#